data_AF-A0A5J4G3F9-F1
#
_entry.id   AF-A0A5J4G3F9-F1
#
_cell.length_a   1.000
_cell.length_b   1.000
_cell.length_c   1.000
_cell.angle_alpha   90.00
_cell.angle_beta   90.00
_cell.angle_gamma   90.00
#
_symmetry.space_group_name_H-M   'P 1'
#
loop_
_entity.id
_entity.type
_entity.pdbx_description
1 polymer ?
#
loop_
_entity_poly.entity_id
_entity_poly.type
_entity_poly.pdbx_seq_one_letter_code
_entity_poly.pdbx_strand_id
1 'polypeptide(L)'
;MAHLKKNRDLIKIFQKSLKKEIAELSNDILNTVWSNRIEQSNFESLGIKNGKQIIAEYLENREYGIAYEHLAYLITECEMELSVEQKNRMDKIAYKMNVKPIRLLTNEKGTDFLFGCRNLYLASIHPFDFDKRNLNEYKQIVELGKELLAQKGIQNFLGYLMESQYRVSVWASMIAIEYGKPKQDEILNLSGTKTIINSCLECIIQDEIEPLSAEMIANKENWVHKNVPQQRIKIIGQ
;
A
#
# COMPACT_ATOMS: atom_id res chain seq x y z
N MET A 1 -34.41 30.73 -22.55
CA MET A 1 -34.70 29.29 -22.77
C MET A 1 -33.55 28.51 -23.46
N ALA A 2 -32.84 29.08 -24.44
CA ALA A 2 -31.72 28.38 -25.13
C ALA A 2 -30.54 27.99 -24.21
N HIS A 3 -30.22 28.82 -23.22
CA HIS A 3 -29.10 28.58 -22.28
C HIS A 3 -29.35 27.39 -21.33
N LEU A 4 -30.60 27.19 -20.89
CA LEU A 4 -31.01 26.07 -20.05
C LEU A 4 -31.00 24.74 -20.82
N LYS A 5 -31.35 24.76 -22.11
CA LYS A 5 -31.31 23.58 -22.99
C LYS A 5 -29.87 23.10 -23.22
N LYS A 6 -28.95 24.03 -23.51
CA LYS A 6 -27.52 23.75 -23.73
C LYS A 6 -26.84 23.12 -22.49
N ASN A 7 -27.14 23.61 -21.29
CA ASN A 7 -26.63 23.01 -20.05
C ASN A 7 -27.18 21.60 -19.79
N ARG A 8 -28.46 21.38 -20.11
CA ARG A 8 -29.11 20.06 -19.95
C ARG A 8 -28.52 19.01 -20.89
N ASP A 9 -28.14 19.42 -22.11
CA ASP A 9 -27.54 18.53 -23.09
C ASP A 9 -26.09 18.16 -22.73
N LEU A 10 -25.31 19.11 -22.18
CA LEU A 10 -23.96 18.85 -21.67
C LEU A 10 -23.95 17.87 -20.48
N ILE A 11 -24.89 18.02 -19.55
CA ILE A 11 -25.05 17.10 -18.42
C ILE A 11 -25.37 15.69 -18.91
N LYS A 12 -26.26 15.54 -19.90
CA LYS A 12 -26.60 14.23 -20.47
C LYS A 12 -25.42 13.58 -21.17
N ILE A 13 -24.61 14.35 -21.91
CA ILE A 13 -23.40 13.84 -22.59
C ILE A 13 -22.38 13.37 -21.55
N PHE A 14 -22.16 14.16 -20.50
CA PHE A 14 -21.25 13.81 -19.41
C PHE A 14 -21.68 12.54 -18.66
N GLN A 15 -22.96 12.44 -18.30
CA GLN A 15 -23.53 11.25 -17.65
C GLN A 15 -23.42 10.00 -18.53
N LYS A 16 -23.62 10.14 -19.85
CA LYS A 16 -23.45 9.04 -20.81
C LYS A 16 -21.99 8.59 -20.91
N SER A 17 -21.04 9.53 -20.83
CA SER A 17 -19.60 9.23 -20.78
C SER A 17 -19.23 8.45 -19.52
N LEU A 18 -19.67 8.92 -18.34
CA LEU A 18 -19.38 8.25 -17.07
C LEU A 18 -19.96 6.84 -16.99
N LYS A 19 -21.23 6.67 -17.41
CA LYS A 19 -21.86 5.35 -17.47
C LYS A 19 -21.02 4.37 -18.29
N LYS A 20 -20.58 4.80 -19.47
CA LYS A 20 -19.78 3.98 -20.39
C LYS A 20 -18.41 3.65 -19.78
N GLU A 21 -17.71 4.64 -19.24
CA GLU A 21 -16.37 4.45 -18.66
C GLU A 21 -16.37 3.49 -17.47
N ILE A 22 -17.33 3.62 -16.55
CA ILE A 22 -17.46 2.72 -15.40
C ILE A 22 -17.85 1.32 -15.87
N ALA A 23 -18.79 1.18 -16.82
CA ALA A 23 -19.17 -0.13 -17.36
C ALA A 23 -18.00 -0.84 -18.04
N GLU A 24 -17.23 -0.14 -18.88
CA GLU A 24 -16.06 -0.68 -19.56
C GLU A 24 -14.97 -1.09 -18.56
N LEU A 25 -14.73 -0.27 -17.54
CA LEU A 25 -13.72 -0.59 -16.52
C LEU A 25 -14.18 -1.77 -15.64
N SER A 26 -15.45 -1.81 -15.27
CA SER A 26 -16.01 -2.91 -14.49
C SER A 26 -15.93 -4.23 -15.25
N ASN A 27 -16.16 -4.23 -16.57
CA ASN A 27 -16.02 -5.44 -17.39
C ASN A 27 -14.57 -5.89 -17.56
N ASP A 28 -13.65 -4.93 -17.65
CA ASP A 28 -12.22 -5.20 -17.77
C ASP A 28 -11.65 -5.81 -16.47
N ILE A 29 -12.07 -5.28 -15.31
CA ILE A 29 -11.66 -5.76 -13.98
C ILE A 29 -12.40 -7.07 -13.62
N LEU A 30 -13.73 -7.08 -13.72
CA LEU A 30 -14.59 -8.23 -13.40
C LEU A 30 -14.76 -9.15 -14.63
N ASN A 31 -13.62 -9.63 -15.11
CA ASN A 31 -13.50 -10.51 -16.25
C ASN A 31 -13.72 -11.99 -15.84
N THR A 32 -13.52 -12.91 -16.79
CA THR A 32 -13.70 -14.35 -16.59
C THR A 32 -12.81 -14.94 -15.50
N VAL A 33 -11.62 -14.37 -15.25
CA VAL A 33 -10.72 -14.81 -14.18
C VAL A 33 -11.33 -14.52 -12.80
N TRP A 34 -11.94 -13.34 -12.63
CA TRP A 34 -12.65 -12.99 -11.40
C TRP A 34 -13.86 -13.89 -11.15
N SER A 35 -14.68 -14.13 -12.18
CA SER A 35 -15.86 -15.00 -12.07
C SER A 35 -15.47 -16.40 -11.58
N ASN A 36 -14.42 -16.99 -12.16
CA ASN A 36 -13.91 -18.30 -11.74
C ASN A 36 -13.39 -18.28 -10.28
N ARG A 37 -12.73 -17.20 -9.86
CA ARG A 37 -12.21 -17.05 -8.48
C ARG A 37 -13.34 -17.01 -7.45
N ILE A 38 -14.41 -16.28 -7.76
CA ILE A 38 -15.58 -16.21 -6.86
C ILE A 38 -16.29 -17.55 -6.75
N GLU A 39 -16.50 -18.23 -7.87
CA GLU A 39 -17.16 -19.54 -7.88
C GLU A 39 -16.41 -20.60 -7.07
N GLN A 40 -15.08 -20.51 -7.01
CA GLN A 40 -14.21 -21.44 -6.26
C GLN A 40 -13.98 -21.04 -4.80
N SER A 41 -14.43 -19.85 -4.40
CA SER A 41 -14.19 -19.29 -3.07
C SER A 41 -15.41 -19.38 -2.16
N ASN A 42 -15.18 -19.44 -0.85
CA ASN A 42 -16.24 -19.47 0.16
C ASN A 42 -16.80 -18.07 0.51
N PHE A 43 -16.86 -17.13 -0.45
CA PHE A 43 -17.45 -15.82 -0.16
C PHE A 43 -18.95 -15.97 0.13
N GLU A 44 -19.38 -15.62 1.35
CA GLU A 44 -20.80 -15.64 1.72
C GLU A 44 -21.52 -14.33 1.36
N SER A 45 -20.77 -13.25 1.09
CA SER A 45 -21.35 -11.93 0.76
C SER A 45 -22.03 -11.92 -0.61
N LEU A 46 -23.36 -11.71 -0.60
CA LEU A 46 -24.15 -11.48 -1.81
C LEU A 46 -23.68 -10.24 -2.59
N GLY A 47 -23.11 -9.25 -1.90
CA GLY A 47 -22.54 -8.05 -2.50
C GLY A 47 -21.33 -8.34 -3.40
N ILE A 48 -20.60 -9.42 -3.09
CA ILE A 48 -19.45 -9.90 -3.87
C ILE A 48 -19.92 -10.81 -5.01
N LYS A 49 -20.74 -11.82 -4.69
CA LYS A 49 -21.23 -12.80 -5.69
C LYS A 49 -22.01 -12.15 -6.83
N ASN A 50 -22.84 -11.15 -6.51
CA ASN A 50 -23.65 -10.44 -7.51
C ASN A 50 -23.03 -9.11 -7.93
N GLY A 51 -21.74 -8.87 -7.63
CA GLY A 51 -21.10 -7.57 -7.76
C GLY A 51 -21.25 -6.92 -9.14
N LYS A 52 -21.15 -7.72 -10.21
CA LYS A 52 -21.31 -7.23 -11.58
C LYS A 52 -22.75 -6.77 -11.88
N GLN A 53 -23.74 -7.52 -11.40
CA GLN A 53 -25.15 -7.16 -11.55
C GLN A 53 -25.48 -5.91 -10.73
N ILE A 54 -25.02 -5.83 -9.49
CA ILE A 54 -25.21 -4.67 -8.60
C ILE A 54 -24.65 -3.39 -9.24
N ILE A 55 -23.44 -3.45 -9.81
CA ILE A 55 -22.85 -2.31 -10.52
C ILE A 55 -23.72 -1.91 -11.73
N ALA A 56 -24.20 -2.88 -12.51
CA ALA A 56 -25.05 -2.59 -13.67
C ALA A 56 -26.35 -1.88 -13.25
N GLU A 57 -27.00 -2.33 -12.17
CA GLU A 57 -28.21 -1.72 -11.61
C GLU A 57 -27.96 -0.25 -11.20
N TYR A 58 -26.87 0.04 -10.46
CA TYR A 58 -26.49 1.41 -10.11
C TYR A 58 -26.24 2.28 -11.35
N LEU A 59 -25.61 1.74 -12.40
CA LEU A 59 -25.37 2.45 -13.65
C LEU A 59 -26.66 2.74 -14.43
N GLU A 60 -27.69 1.90 -14.31
CA GLU A 60 -29.01 2.12 -14.88
C GLU A 60 -29.78 3.22 -14.15
N ASN A 61 -29.69 3.23 -12.82
CA ASN A 61 -30.31 4.24 -11.96
C ASN A 61 -29.56 5.58 -11.90
N ARG A 62 -28.43 5.70 -12.64
CA ARG A 62 -27.56 6.89 -12.67
C ARG A 62 -26.85 7.19 -11.35
N GLU A 63 -26.67 6.17 -10.52
CA GLU A 63 -25.99 6.21 -9.24
C GLU A 63 -24.48 5.94 -9.42
N TYR A 64 -23.82 6.77 -10.23
CA TYR A 64 -22.44 6.52 -10.69
C TYR A 64 -21.41 6.47 -9.57
N GLY A 65 -21.58 7.28 -8.52
CA GLY A 65 -20.72 7.24 -7.34
C GLY A 65 -20.81 5.89 -6.63
N ILE A 66 -22.02 5.38 -6.44
CA ILE A 66 -22.26 4.08 -5.79
C ILE A 66 -21.74 2.94 -6.67
N ALA A 67 -21.93 3.01 -7.99
CA ALA A 67 -21.36 2.03 -8.92
C ALA A 67 -19.82 1.98 -8.83
N TYR A 68 -19.17 3.15 -8.73
CA TYR A 68 -17.72 3.26 -8.57
C TYR A 68 -17.24 2.75 -7.20
N GLU A 69 -17.93 3.12 -6.12
CA GLU A 69 -17.63 2.65 -4.77
C GLU A 69 -17.80 1.14 -4.65
N HIS A 70 -18.84 0.57 -5.26
CA HIS A 70 -19.06 -0.88 -5.27
C HIS A 70 -17.98 -1.61 -6.07
N LEU A 71 -17.53 -1.06 -7.19
CA LEU A 71 -16.39 -1.61 -7.93
C LEU A 71 -15.12 -1.61 -7.06
N ALA A 72 -14.84 -0.52 -6.35
CA ALA A 72 -13.70 -0.44 -5.45
C ALA A 72 -13.82 -1.38 -4.24
N TYR A 73 -15.03 -1.56 -3.71
CA TYR A 73 -15.34 -2.55 -2.68
C TYR A 73 -15.00 -3.96 -3.16
N LEU A 74 -15.46 -4.36 -4.36
CA LEU A 74 -15.13 -5.67 -4.95
C LEU A 74 -13.63 -5.86 -5.12
N ILE A 75 -12.93 -4.83 -5.61
CA ILE A 75 -11.48 -4.88 -5.80
C ILE A 75 -10.76 -5.09 -4.47
N THR A 76 -11.22 -4.43 -3.41
CA THR A 76 -10.60 -4.49 -2.08
C THR A 76 -10.89 -5.83 -1.40
N GLU A 77 -12.16 -6.23 -1.32
CA GLU A 77 -12.58 -7.45 -0.61
C GLU A 77 -12.16 -8.74 -1.33
N CYS A 78 -12.10 -8.72 -2.67
CA CYS A 78 -11.63 -9.86 -3.44
C CYS A 78 -10.11 -9.84 -3.67
N GLU A 79 -9.39 -8.91 -3.03
CA GLU A 79 -7.94 -8.73 -3.14
C GLU A 79 -7.47 -8.76 -4.61
N MET A 80 -8.10 -7.91 -5.43
CA MET A 80 -7.84 -7.87 -6.87
C MET A 80 -6.66 -6.96 -7.19
N GLU A 81 -5.69 -7.53 -7.87
CA GLU A 81 -4.58 -6.81 -8.48
C GLU A 81 -5.07 -6.01 -9.70
N LEU A 82 -4.98 -4.68 -9.63
CA LEU A 82 -5.25 -3.83 -10.80
C LEU A 82 -3.96 -3.49 -11.57
N SER A 83 -4.05 -3.47 -12.89
CA SER A 83 -3.01 -2.91 -13.75
C SER A 83 -2.86 -1.39 -13.54
N VAL A 84 -1.70 -0.84 -13.94
CA VAL A 84 -1.46 0.61 -13.90
C VAL A 84 -2.52 1.37 -14.70
N GLU A 85 -2.93 0.84 -15.84
CA GLU A 85 -3.98 1.43 -16.67
C GLU A 85 -5.35 1.43 -15.98
N GLN A 86 -5.73 0.33 -15.35
CA GLN A 86 -7.00 0.22 -14.61
C GLN A 86 -7.07 1.20 -13.44
N LYS A 87 -5.95 1.38 -12.71
CA LYS A 87 -5.84 2.36 -11.62
C LYS A 87 -5.97 3.79 -12.12
N ASN A 88 -5.25 4.13 -13.19
CA ASN A 88 -5.35 5.46 -13.82
C ASN A 88 -6.80 5.74 -14.28
N ARG A 89 -7.52 4.71 -14.75
CA ARG A 89 -8.94 4.83 -15.11
C ARG A 89 -9.82 5.04 -13.87
N MET A 90 -9.58 4.34 -12.76
CA MET A 90 -10.28 4.58 -11.47
C MET A 90 -10.08 6.02 -10.99
N ASP A 91 -8.85 6.53 -10.99
CA ASP A 91 -8.54 7.90 -10.54
C ASP A 91 -9.18 8.96 -11.43
N LYS A 92 -9.16 8.73 -12.75
CA LYS A 92 -9.79 9.64 -13.73
C LYS A 92 -11.31 9.70 -13.55
N ILE A 93 -11.96 8.58 -13.26
CA ILE A 93 -13.39 8.52 -12.98
C ILE A 93 -13.71 9.27 -11.67
N ALA A 94 -12.93 9.04 -10.61
CA ALA A 94 -13.09 9.75 -9.34
C ALA A 94 -12.97 11.27 -9.51
N TYR A 95 -11.95 11.73 -10.24
CA TYR A 95 -11.74 13.13 -10.55
C TYR A 95 -12.92 13.74 -11.31
N LYS A 96 -13.45 13.03 -12.32
CA LYS A 96 -14.62 13.49 -13.08
C LYS A 96 -15.86 13.65 -12.19
N MET A 97 -16.06 12.77 -11.21
CA MET A 97 -17.18 12.83 -10.29
C MET A 97 -16.97 13.80 -9.12
N ASN A 98 -15.79 14.43 -9.03
CA ASN A 98 -15.38 15.24 -7.88
C ASN A 98 -15.49 14.48 -6.55
N VAL A 99 -15.19 13.18 -6.59
CA VAL A 99 -15.08 12.33 -5.39
C VAL A 99 -13.61 12.06 -5.11
N LYS A 100 -13.30 11.81 -3.82
CA LYS A 100 -11.93 11.46 -3.44
C LYS A 100 -11.56 10.13 -4.11
N PRO A 101 -10.42 10.03 -4.82
CA PRO A 101 -9.95 8.76 -5.34
C PRO A 101 -9.84 7.75 -4.22
N ILE A 102 -10.45 6.58 -4.41
CA ILE A 102 -10.31 5.49 -3.45
C ILE A 102 -8.86 5.06 -3.50
N ARG A 103 -8.19 5.04 -2.35
CA ARG A 103 -6.83 4.50 -2.21
C ARG A 103 -6.91 2.99 -2.37
N LEU A 104 -7.06 2.55 -3.62
CA LEU A 104 -6.92 1.16 -3.99
C LEU A 104 -5.45 0.82 -3.74
N LEU A 105 -5.21 -0.09 -2.81
CA LEU A 105 -3.86 -0.54 -2.51
C LEU A 105 -3.28 -1.10 -3.81
N THR A 106 -2.37 -0.35 -4.43
CA THR A 106 -1.40 -0.97 -5.28
C THR A 106 -0.47 -1.73 -4.35
N ASN A 107 -0.59 -3.06 -4.35
CA ASN A 107 0.52 -4.00 -4.44
C ASN A 107 0.17 -5.35 -3.78
N GLU A 108 0.11 -6.46 -4.53
CA GLU A 108 0.49 -7.78 -4.00
C GLU A 108 1.74 -7.63 -3.15
N LYS A 109 2.80 -7.07 -3.74
CA LYS A 109 4.11 -6.90 -3.10
C LYS A 109 4.11 -6.12 -1.80
N GLY A 110 3.19 -5.18 -1.62
CA GLY A 110 3.13 -4.30 -0.47
C GLY A 110 2.36 -4.93 0.67
N THR A 111 1.27 -5.62 0.33
CA THR A 111 0.54 -6.50 1.25
C THR A 111 1.39 -7.71 1.63
N ASP A 112 2.11 -8.31 0.68
CA ASP A 112 3.11 -9.37 0.89
C ASP A 112 4.24 -8.90 1.79
N PHE A 113 4.66 -7.65 1.70
CA PHE A 113 5.67 -7.10 2.60
C PHE A 113 5.15 -7.00 4.04
N LEU A 114 3.91 -6.55 4.22
CA LEU A 114 3.26 -6.51 5.53
C LEU A 114 3.10 -7.93 6.13
N PHE A 115 2.52 -8.85 5.35
CA PHE A 115 2.33 -10.23 5.79
C PHE A 115 3.65 -10.97 5.97
N GLY A 116 4.65 -10.73 5.12
CA GLY A 116 5.98 -11.29 5.25
C GLY A 116 6.67 -10.83 6.52
N CYS A 117 6.63 -9.54 6.84
CA CYS A 117 7.13 -9.00 8.11
C CYS A 117 6.42 -9.64 9.32
N ARG A 118 5.10 -9.80 9.25
CA ARG A 118 4.29 -10.47 10.28
C ARG A 118 4.68 -11.94 10.44
N ASN A 119 4.87 -12.68 9.35
CA ASN A 119 5.25 -14.09 9.37
C ASN A 119 6.64 -14.28 9.97
N LEU A 120 7.60 -13.40 9.65
CA LEU A 120 8.92 -13.41 10.26
C LEU A 120 8.85 -13.14 11.77
N TYR A 121 7.98 -12.22 12.20
CA TYR A 121 7.73 -12.00 13.62
C TYR A 121 7.23 -13.28 14.31
N LEU A 122 6.22 -13.95 13.74
CA LEU A 122 5.71 -15.22 14.27
C LEU A 122 6.76 -16.34 14.28
N ALA A 123 7.69 -16.31 13.32
CA ALA A 123 8.83 -17.21 13.26
C ALA A 123 10.00 -16.80 14.17
N SER A 124 9.86 -15.74 14.96
CA SER A 124 10.93 -15.17 15.81
C SER A 124 12.20 -14.82 15.01
N ILE A 125 12.02 -14.24 13.82
CA ILE A 125 13.10 -13.78 12.95
C ILE A 125 13.15 -12.25 12.99
N HIS A 126 14.24 -11.73 13.53
CA HIS A 126 14.48 -10.30 13.66
C HIS A 126 15.29 -9.74 12.48
N PRO A 127 15.11 -8.48 12.04
CA PRO A 127 16.00 -7.83 11.08
C PRO A 127 17.49 -7.90 11.49
N PHE A 128 17.78 -7.84 12.79
CA PHE A 128 19.14 -7.92 13.35
C PHE A 128 19.56 -9.33 13.80
N ASP A 129 18.79 -10.36 13.43
CA ASP A 129 19.17 -11.75 13.60
C ASP A 129 20.03 -12.18 12.40
N PHE A 130 21.32 -11.82 12.45
CA PHE A 130 22.19 -11.96 11.29
C PHE A 130 22.58 -13.39 10.97
N ASP A 131 22.50 -14.31 11.93
CA ASP A 131 22.68 -15.74 11.71
C ASP A 131 21.61 -16.31 10.79
N LYS A 132 20.40 -15.74 10.86
CA LYS A 132 19.27 -16.12 10.02
C LYS A 132 19.23 -15.42 8.65
N ARG A 133 20.19 -14.55 8.30
CA ARG A 133 20.26 -13.88 6.98
C ARG A 133 20.27 -14.85 5.80
N ASN A 134 20.76 -16.07 6.01
CA ASN A 134 20.83 -17.08 4.97
C ASN A 134 19.51 -17.81 4.72
N LEU A 135 18.54 -17.69 5.64
CA LEU A 135 17.20 -18.25 5.48
C LEU A 135 16.47 -17.59 4.32
N ASN A 136 15.62 -18.38 3.65
CA ASN A 136 14.94 -17.94 2.46
C ASN A 136 13.94 -16.82 2.76
N GLU A 137 13.22 -16.93 3.88
CA GLU A 137 12.22 -15.98 4.35
C GLU A 137 12.83 -14.60 4.63
N TYR A 138 14.03 -14.58 5.24
CA TYR A 138 14.79 -13.35 5.47
C TYR A 138 15.19 -12.70 4.14
N LYS A 139 15.75 -13.48 3.21
CA LYS A 139 16.17 -12.98 1.89
C LYS A 139 14.99 -12.44 1.11
N GLN A 140 13.87 -13.15 1.11
CA GLN A 140 12.65 -12.77 0.40
C GLN A 140 12.11 -11.43 0.90
N ILE A 141 12.04 -11.20 2.23
CA ILE A 141 11.53 -9.92 2.73
C ILE A 141 12.44 -8.74 2.37
N VAL A 142 13.77 -8.96 2.39
CA VAL A 142 14.74 -7.93 2.03
C VAL A 142 14.67 -7.60 0.55
N GLU A 143 14.64 -8.62 -0.33
CA GLU A 143 14.50 -8.39 -1.77
C GLU A 143 13.16 -7.73 -2.11
N LEU A 144 12.06 -8.16 -1.49
CA LEU A 144 10.76 -7.53 -1.66
C LEU A 144 10.79 -6.06 -1.23
N GLY A 145 11.38 -5.75 -0.08
CA GLY A 145 11.53 -4.37 0.38
C GLY A 145 12.39 -3.52 -0.55
N LYS A 146 13.49 -4.08 -1.10
CA LYS A 146 14.32 -3.41 -2.12
C LYS A 146 13.54 -3.12 -3.40
N GLU A 147 12.74 -4.08 -3.87
CA GLU A 147 11.89 -3.89 -5.04
C GLU A 147 10.86 -2.79 -4.81
N LEU A 148 10.18 -2.80 -3.66
CA LEU A 148 9.23 -1.76 -3.29
C LEU A 148 9.87 -0.38 -3.19
N LEU A 149 11.06 -0.31 -2.60
CA LEU A 149 11.84 0.91 -2.47
C LEU A 149 12.24 1.47 -3.85
N ALA A 150 12.69 0.61 -4.76
CA ALA A 150 13.05 0.99 -6.13
C ALA A 150 11.83 1.45 -6.94
N GLN A 151 10.68 0.79 -6.78
CA GLN A 151 9.45 1.11 -7.51
C GLN A 151 8.77 2.39 -7.02
N LYS A 152 8.68 2.57 -5.70
CA LYS A 152 7.88 3.64 -5.09
C LYS A 152 8.70 4.86 -4.68
N GLY A 153 10.02 4.70 -4.57
CA GLY A 153 10.91 5.68 -3.95
C GLY A 153 10.81 5.69 -2.43
N ILE A 154 11.87 6.19 -1.77
CA ILE A 154 12.04 6.12 -0.32
C ILE A 154 10.91 6.79 0.47
N GLN A 155 10.42 7.94 0.02
CA GLN A 155 9.35 8.69 0.69
C GLN A 155 8.05 7.89 0.79
N ASN A 156 7.68 7.20 -0.30
CA ASN A 156 6.46 6.40 -0.34
C ASN A 156 6.65 5.05 0.35
N PHE A 157 7.84 4.44 0.23
CA PHE A 157 8.17 3.21 0.95
C PHE A 157 8.10 3.41 2.47
N LEU A 158 8.56 4.54 2.97
CA LEU A 158 8.49 4.87 4.40
C LEU A 158 7.07 5.18 4.90
N GLY A 159 6.04 5.06 4.06
CA GLY A 159 4.66 4.97 4.52
C GLY A 159 4.44 3.80 5.50
N TYR A 160 5.25 2.74 5.43
CA TYR A 160 5.21 1.61 6.36
C TYR A 160 5.58 1.95 7.81
N LEU A 161 6.14 3.15 8.08
CA LEU A 161 6.41 3.63 9.45
C LEU A 161 5.13 4.08 10.17
N MET A 162 4.02 4.31 9.45
CA MET A 162 2.75 4.75 10.05
C MET A 162 1.96 3.63 10.72
N GLU A 163 2.30 2.38 10.45
CA GLU A 163 1.47 1.28 10.90
C GLU A 163 1.75 0.98 12.36
N SER A 164 0.71 0.71 13.14
CA SER A 164 0.77 0.20 14.53
C SER A 164 1.46 -1.18 14.66
N GLN A 165 2.23 -1.57 13.66
CA GLN A 165 2.98 -2.81 13.53
C GLN A 165 4.46 -2.49 13.66
N TYR A 166 4.93 -2.37 14.90
CA TYR A 166 6.31 -2.02 15.22
C TYR A 166 7.34 -2.85 14.39
N ARG A 167 7.12 -4.17 14.25
CA ARG A 167 8.00 -5.06 13.46
C ARG A 167 8.12 -4.69 11.99
N VAL A 168 7.03 -4.28 11.36
CA VAL A 168 7.03 -3.78 9.96
C VAL A 168 7.88 -2.52 9.88
N SER A 169 7.72 -1.61 10.84
CA SER A 169 8.48 -0.36 10.90
C SER A 169 9.99 -0.60 11.05
N VAL A 170 10.41 -1.58 11.86
CA VAL A 170 11.86 -1.92 11.99
C VAL A 170 12.42 -2.47 10.68
N TRP A 171 11.71 -3.41 10.03
CA TRP A 171 12.12 -3.95 8.72
C TRP A 171 12.23 -2.86 7.66
N ALA A 172 11.20 -2.03 7.53
CA ALA A 172 11.19 -0.91 6.58
C ALA A 172 12.33 0.09 6.86
N SER A 173 12.56 0.42 8.13
CA SER A 173 13.63 1.34 8.55
C SER A 173 15.02 0.84 8.20
N MET A 174 15.28 -0.44 8.50
CA MET A 174 16.55 -1.11 8.22
C MET A 174 16.82 -1.15 6.70
N ILE A 175 15.83 -1.57 5.91
CA ILE A 175 15.92 -1.64 4.44
C ILE A 175 16.11 -0.25 3.82
N ALA A 176 15.37 0.76 4.28
CA ALA A 176 15.45 2.11 3.75
C ALA A 176 16.82 2.76 3.99
N ILE A 177 17.43 2.55 5.16
CA ILE A 177 18.77 3.05 5.46
C ILE A 177 19.82 2.29 4.63
N GLU A 178 19.82 0.95 4.67
CA GLU A 178 20.89 0.13 4.06
C GLU A 178 20.88 0.22 2.53
N TYR A 179 19.69 0.14 1.92
CA TYR A 179 19.55 0.05 0.47
C TYR A 179 19.06 1.35 -0.17
N GLY A 180 18.29 2.16 0.56
CA GLY A 180 17.79 3.45 0.06
C GLY A 180 18.81 4.57 0.15
N LYS A 181 19.76 4.49 1.09
CA LYS A 181 20.84 5.47 1.28
C LYS A 181 20.32 6.92 1.28
N PRO A 182 19.36 7.27 2.16
CA PRO A 182 18.81 8.62 2.24
C PRO A 182 19.91 9.66 2.48
N LYS A 183 19.70 10.88 1.97
CA LYS A 183 20.61 11.99 2.33
C LYS A 183 20.46 12.34 3.80
N GLN A 184 21.54 12.84 4.41
CA GLN A 184 21.58 13.09 5.86
C GLN A 184 20.57 14.13 6.36
N ASP A 185 20.15 15.02 5.47
CA ASP A 185 19.25 16.15 5.68
C ASP A 185 17.90 15.96 4.99
N GLU A 186 17.66 14.82 4.34
CA GLU A 186 16.39 14.55 3.66
C GLU A 186 15.25 14.42 4.67
N ILE A 187 14.27 15.32 4.58
CA ILE A 187 13.09 15.33 5.42
C ILE A 187 12.12 14.24 4.99
N LEU A 188 11.60 13.49 5.96
CA LEU A 188 10.51 12.55 5.72
C LEU A 188 9.21 13.34 5.57
N ASN A 189 8.59 13.28 4.39
CA ASN A 189 7.36 14.02 4.08
C ASN A 189 6.23 13.73 5.08
N LEU A 190 6.16 12.48 5.55
CA LEU A 190 5.18 12.04 6.52
C LEU A 190 5.32 12.73 7.88
N SER A 191 6.55 12.96 8.34
CA SER A 191 6.82 13.64 9.62
C SER A 191 6.77 15.17 9.47
N GLY A 192 7.15 15.70 8.29
CA GLY A 192 7.25 17.12 8.00
C GLY A 192 8.36 17.87 8.75
N THR A 193 9.02 17.22 9.72
CA THR A 193 9.99 17.85 10.63
C THR A 193 11.23 17.01 10.87
N LYS A 194 11.11 15.68 10.90
CA LYS A 194 12.25 14.76 11.08
C LYS A 194 12.85 14.36 9.74
N THR A 195 14.18 14.20 9.74
CA THR A 195 14.87 13.55 8.62
C THR A 195 14.50 12.08 8.54
N ILE A 196 14.55 11.50 7.34
CA ILE A 196 14.35 10.06 7.12
C ILE A 196 15.20 9.22 8.09
N ILE A 197 16.49 9.53 8.21
CA ILE A 197 17.41 8.79 9.08
C ILE A 197 16.93 8.79 10.53
N ASN A 198 16.57 9.95 11.07
CA ASN A 198 16.08 10.04 12.45
C ASN A 198 14.77 9.28 12.66
N SER A 199 13.81 9.38 11.72
CA SER A 199 12.55 8.62 11.81
C SER A 199 12.78 7.12 11.79
N CYS A 200 13.66 6.62 10.92
CA CYS A 200 14.02 5.21 10.87
C CYS A 200 14.77 4.75 12.14
N LEU A 201 15.67 5.59 12.66
CA LEU A 201 16.42 5.29 13.88
C LEU A 201 15.50 5.15 15.08
N GLU A 202 14.54 6.05 15.26
CA GLU A 202 13.56 5.98 16.36
C GLU A 202 12.85 4.62 16.38
N CYS A 203 12.45 4.11 15.21
CA CYS A 203 11.87 2.77 15.10
C CYS A 203 12.85 1.65 15.46
N ILE A 204 14.12 1.76 15.08
CA ILE A 204 15.14 0.72 15.31
C ILE A 204 15.58 0.64 16.78
N ILE A 205 15.74 1.80 17.43
CA ILE A 205 16.29 1.85 18.79
C ILE A 205 15.23 1.64 19.86
N GLN A 206 13.96 1.85 19.53
CA GLN A 206 12.85 1.68 20.48
C GLN A 206 12.87 0.29 21.10
N ASP A 207 12.53 0.23 22.38
CA ASP A 207 12.49 -1.03 23.13
C ASP A 207 11.41 -1.96 22.58
N GLU A 208 11.78 -3.24 22.57
CA GLU A 208 10.95 -4.34 22.08
C GLU A 208 10.04 -4.85 23.19
N ILE A 209 8.81 -5.24 22.84
CA ILE A 209 7.87 -5.85 23.81
C ILE A 209 8.49 -7.13 24.39
N GLU A 210 9.12 -7.94 23.53
CA GLU A 210 9.91 -9.09 23.92
C GLU A 210 11.40 -8.73 23.88
N PRO A 211 12.15 -8.94 24.97
CA PRO A 211 13.56 -8.59 25.00
C PRO A 211 14.35 -9.38 23.96
N LEU A 212 15.16 -8.67 23.18
CA LEU A 212 16.08 -9.28 22.22
C LEU A 212 17.20 -10.02 22.93
N SER A 213 17.78 -11.02 22.27
CA SER A 213 19.01 -11.65 22.75
C SER A 213 20.16 -10.63 22.76
N ALA A 214 21.14 -10.84 23.65
CA ALA A 214 22.33 -10.00 23.73
C ALA A 214 23.07 -9.90 22.38
N GLU A 215 23.08 -11.00 21.62
CA GLU A 215 23.64 -11.05 20.27
C GLU A 215 22.88 -10.16 19.28
N MET A 216 21.54 -10.19 19.28
CA MET A 216 20.74 -9.32 18.42
C MET A 216 20.90 -7.85 18.79
N ILE A 217 21.06 -7.53 20.08
CA ILE A 217 21.36 -6.17 20.55
C ILE A 217 22.71 -5.71 20.02
N ALA A 218 23.75 -6.53 20.17
CA ALA A 218 25.08 -6.22 19.64
C ALA A 218 25.08 -6.06 18.11
N ASN A 219 24.35 -6.93 17.39
CA ASN A 219 24.19 -6.83 15.94
C ASN A 219 23.50 -5.51 15.53
N LYS A 220 22.45 -5.12 16.26
CA LYS A 220 21.72 -3.87 16.05
C LYS A 220 22.64 -2.66 16.24
N GLU A 221 23.38 -2.60 17.35
CA GLU A 221 24.32 -1.50 17.66
C GLU A 221 25.44 -1.39 16.61
N ASN A 222 26.07 -2.51 16.27
CA ASN A 222 27.13 -2.56 15.26
C ASN A 222 26.61 -2.11 13.89
N TRP A 223 25.40 -2.54 13.51
CA TRP A 223 24.78 -2.14 12.25
C TRP A 223 24.46 -0.65 12.24
N VAL A 224 23.94 -0.08 13.33
CA VAL A 224 23.66 1.37 13.43
C VAL A 224 24.96 2.15 13.29
N HIS A 225 26.02 1.77 13.99
CA HIS A 225 27.32 2.45 13.92
C HIS A 225 27.90 2.45 12.50
N LYS A 226 27.67 1.37 11.74
CA LYS A 226 28.17 1.23 10.37
C LYS A 226 27.36 2.01 9.34
N ASN A 227 26.04 2.05 9.48
CA ASN A 227 25.13 2.53 8.43
C ASN A 227 24.56 3.93 8.68
N VAL A 228 24.75 4.48 9.89
CA VAL A 228 24.17 5.77 10.29
C VAL A 228 25.26 6.78 10.63
N PRO A 229 25.15 8.05 10.21
CA PRO A 229 26.07 9.10 10.61
C PRO A 229 26.13 9.25 12.15
N GLN A 230 27.33 9.19 12.72
CA GLN A 230 27.57 9.19 14.18
C GLN A 230 26.94 10.38 14.92
N GLN A 231 26.87 11.54 14.26
CA GLN A 231 26.23 12.73 14.81
C GLN A 231 24.72 12.57 15.07
N ARG A 232 24.05 11.64 14.40
CA ARG A 232 22.61 11.35 14.61
C ARG A 232 22.36 10.40 15.77
N ILE A 233 23.27 9.48 16.04
CA ILE A 233 23.15 8.49 17.12
C ILE A 233 23.08 9.18 18.49
N LYS A 234 23.86 10.26 18.67
CA LYS A 234 23.90 11.04 19.93
C LYS A 234 22.62 11.82 20.23
N ILE A 235 21.79 12.11 19.23
CA ILE A 235 20.61 12.98 19.37
C ILE A 235 19.43 12.22 19.97
N ILE A 236 19.38 10.90 19.82
CA ILE A 236 18.23 10.07 20.23
C ILE A 236 18.50 9.30 21.53
N GLY A 237 19.73 9.33 22.04
CA GLY A 237 20.11 8.77 23.34
C GLY A 237 20.05 9.77 24.52
N GLN A 238 19.43 10.93 24.32
CA GLN A 238 19.13 11.95 25.35
C GLN A 238 17.63 12.00 25.58
#